data_AF-A0A816FJF6-F1
#
_entry.id   AF-A0A816FJF6-F1
#
_cell.length_a   1.000
_cell.length_b   1.000
_cell.length_c   1.000
_cell.angle_alpha   90.00
_cell.angle_beta   90.00
_cell.angle_gamma   90.00
#
_symmetry.space_group_name_H-M   'P 1'
#
loop_
_entity.id
_entity.type
_entity.pdbx_description
1 polymer ?
#
loop_
_entity_poly.entity_id
_entity_poly.type
_entity_poly.pdbx_seq_one_letter_code
_entity_poly.pdbx_strand_id
1 'polypeptide(L)'
;NDFNQLVAEEYVKLFDFQGDTLDRALRKFVKQFTIIGETQDRERVLHFFAARYLDCNPTTFTSVDACHMLTCAIMLLNTDLHDSKISTKMTFQQFSDNLQELNDGADFSKDLLKSLYNAIKNEQLMDEA
;
A
#
# COMPACT_ATOMS: atom_id res chain seq x y z
N ASN A 1 -9.99 -16.65 11.21
CA ASN A 1 -11.39 -16.57 11.66
C ASN A 1 -12.19 -16.00 10.49
N ASP A 2 -12.93 -16.84 9.80
CA ASP A 2 -13.50 -16.53 8.48
C ASP A 2 -14.52 -15.38 8.54
N PHE A 3 -15.20 -15.23 9.67
CA PHE A 3 -16.11 -14.10 9.92
C PHE A 3 -15.39 -12.74 9.87
N ASN A 4 -14.23 -12.63 10.51
CA ASN A 4 -13.46 -11.38 10.50
C ASN A 4 -12.98 -11.02 9.09
N GLN A 5 -12.71 -12.02 8.26
CA GLN A 5 -12.30 -11.82 6.87
C GLN A 5 -13.45 -11.31 6.01
N LEU A 6 -14.63 -11.94 6.12
CA LEU A 6 -15.84 -11.50 5.40
C LEU A 6 -16.23 -10.08 5.80
N VAL A 7 -16.14 -9.74 7.10
CA VAL A 7 -16.41 -8.38 7.57
C VAL A 7 -15.39 -7.40 7.03
N ALA A 8 -14.10 -7.74 7.03
CA ALA A 8 -13.07 -6.88 6.46
C ALA A 8 -13.29 -6.65 4.96
N GLU A 9 -13.58 -7.70 4.20
CA GLU A 9 -13.86 -7.64 2.77
C GLU A 9 -15.07 -6.74 2.47
N GLU A 10 -16.20 -6.96 3.15
CA GLU A 10 -17.41 -6.12 2.98
C GLU A 10 -17.18 -4.68 3.45
N TYR A 11 -16.40 -4.48 4.51
CA TYR A 11 -16.06 -3.15 4.99
C TYR A 11 -15.18 -2.39 3.99
N VAL A 12 -14.20 -3.05 3.37
CA VAL A 12 -13.35 -2.44 2.33
C VAL A 12 -14.20 -1.98 1.14
N LYS A 13 -15.26 -2.71 0.77
CA LYS A 13 -16.19 -2.31 -0.30
C LYS A 13 -16.93 -0.99 -0.02
N LEU A 14 -17.02 -0.56 1.24
CA LEU A 14 -17.61 0.73 1.61
C LEU A 14 -16.70 1.93 1.29
N PHE A 15 -15.40 1.70 1.03
CA PHE A 15 -14.49 2.75 0.65
C PHE A 15 -14.65 3.10 -0.83
N ASP A 16 -14.69 4.40 -1.10
CA ASP A 16 -14.57 4.95 -2.44
C ASP A 16 -13.16 5.50 -2.64
N PHE A 17 -12.41 4.86 -3.53
CA PHE A 17 -11.06 5.24 -3.92
C PHE A 17 -11.00 5.80 -5.34
N GLN A 18 -12.16 6.08 -5.96
CA GLN A 18 -12.21 6.52 -7.35
C GLN A 18 -11.47 7.86 -7.52
N GLY A 19 -10.46 7.87 -8.38
CA GLY A 19 -9.66 9.07 -8.67
C GLY A 19 -8.65 9.45 -7.59
N ASP A 20 -8.56 8.69 -6.49
CA ASP A 20 -7.46 8.81 -5.54
C ASP A 20 -6.20 8.15 -6.10
N THR A 21 -5.04 8.70 -5.75
CA THR A 21 -3.76 8.01 -5.91
C THR A 21 -3.61 6.91 -4.86
N LEU A 22 -2.78 5.90 -5.15
CA LEU A 22 -2.58 4.75 -4.26
C LEU A 22 -2.20 5.17 -2.83
N ASP A 23 -1.33 6.17 -2.66
CA ASP A 23 -0.95 6.68 -1.34
C ASP A 23 -2.12 7.32 -0.59
N ARG A 24 -2.99 8.08 -1.27
CA ARG A 24 -4.16 8.72 -0.66
C ARG A 24 -5.21 7.71 -0.25
N ALA A 25 -5.50 6.76 -1.14
CA ALA A 25 -6.40 5.66 -0.85
C ALA A 25 -5.88 4.84 0.34
N LEU A 26 -4.58 4.54 0.37
CA LEU A 26 -3.96 3.79 1.46
C LEU A 26 -4.03 4.56 2.78
N ARG A 27 -3.76 5.87 2.79
CA ARG A 27 -3.91 6.73 3.98
C ARG A 27 -5.33 6.69 4.54
N LYS A 28 -6.34 6.85 3.68
CA LYS A 28 -7.76 6.76 4.07
C LYS A 28 -8.06 5.39 4.69
N PHE A 29 -7.51 4.34 4.08
CA PHE A 29 -7.71 2.97 4.52
C PHE A 29 -7.07 2.69 5.89
N VAL A 30 -5.76 2.94 6.06
CA VAL A 30 -5.04 2.66 7.32
C VAL A 30 -5.49 3.55 8.49
N LYS A 31 -6.08 4.72 8.20
CA LYS A 31 -6.66 5.59 9.23
C LYS A 31 -7.96 5.04 9.81
N GLN A 32 -8.76 4.36 8.99
CA GLN A 32 -10.03 3.75 9.40
C GLN A 32 -9.84 2.32 9.88
N PHE A 33 -8.90 1.62 9.27
CA PHE A 33 -8.52 0.26 9.59
C PHE A 33 -7.22 0.33 10.40
N THR A 34 -7.32 0.38 11.73
CA THR A 34 -6.10 0.24 12.54
C THR A 34 -5.55 -1.14 12.25
N ILE A 35 -4.41 -1.21 11.54
CA ILE A 35 -3.76 -2.46 11.15
C ILE A 35 -3.11 -3.06 12.42
N ILE A 36 -3.97 -3.61 13.29
CA ILE A 36 -3.63 -4.28 14.53
C ILE A 36 -3.78 -5.78 14.28
N GLY A 37 -2.79 -6.56 14.68
CA GLY A 37 -2.80 -8.02 14.53
C GLY A 37 -1.48 -8.59 14.01
N GLU A 38 -1.48 -9.90 13.76
CA GLU A 38 -0.36 -10.68 13.24
C GLU A 38 -0.11 -10.41 11.75
N THR A 39 1.13 -10.62 11.29
CA THR A 39 1.57 -10.33 9.91
C THR A 39 0.62 -10.86 8.84
N GLN A 40 0.13 -12.10 9.00
CA GLN A 40 -0.78 -12.74 8.04
C GLN A 40 -2.13 -12.02 7.88
N ASP A 41 -2.68 -11.48 8.97
CA ASP A 41 -3.96 -10.76 8.89
C ASP A 41 -3.76 -9.39 8.25
N ARG A 42 -2.62 -8.74 8.48
CA ARG A 42 -2.26 -7.47 7.82
C ARG A 42 -2.15 -7.64 6.30
N GLU A 43 -1.42 -8.66 5.87
CA GLU A 43 -1.23 -8.95 4.44
C GLU A 43 -2.56 -9.20 3.72
N ARG A 44 -3.48 -9.94 4.37
CA ARG A 44 -4.83 -10.20 3.84
C ARG A 44 -5.67 -8.93 3.72
N VAL A 45 -5.65 -8.08 4.74
CA VAL A 45 -6.39 -6.82 4.74
C VAL A 45 -5.86 -5.89 3.64
N LEU A 46 -4.54 -5.85 3.43
CA LEU A 46 -3.93 -5.11 2.32
C LEU A 46 -4.32 -5.70 0.95
N HIS A 47 -4.51 -7.01 0.85
CA HIS A 47 -4.96 -7.65 -0.39
C HIS A 47 -6.41 -7.24 -0.74
N PHE A 48 -7.31 -7.20 0.25
CA PHE A 48 -8.65 -6.66 0.03
C PHE A 48 -8.64 -5.19 -0.38
N PHE A 49 -7.78 -4.38 0.23
CA PHE A 49 -7.56 -2.99 -0.18
C PHE A 49 -7.10 -2.89 -1.64
N ALA A 50 -6.11 -3.69 -2.05
CA ALA A 50 -5.59 -3.69 -3.41
C ALA A 50 -6.67 -4.08 -4.43
N ALA A 51 -7.46 -5.12 -4.13
CA ALA A 51 -8.59 -5.53 -4.96
C ALA A 51 -9.59 -4.39 -5.13
N ARG A 52 -9.99 -3.75 -4.03
CA ARG A 52 -10.93 -2.63 -4.05
C ARG A 52 -10.38 -1.40 -4.78
N TYR A 53 -9.10 -1.08 -4.58
CA TYR A 53 -8.46 0.03 -5.27
C TYR A 53 -8.49 -0.18 -6.78
N LEU A 54 -8.22 -1.41 -7.24
CA LEU A 54 -8.29 -1.76 -8.66
C LEU A 54 -9.73 -1.71 -9.19
N ASP A 55 -10.72 -2.18 -8.43
CA ASP A 55 -12.15 -2.06 -8.80
C ASP A 55 -12.56 -0.59 -9.01
N CYS A 56 -12.07 0.31 -8.15
CA CYS A 56 -12.32 1.75 -8.27
C CYS A 56 -11.47 2.42 -9.37
N ASN A 57 -10.30 1.87 -9.71
CA ASN A 57 -9.34 2.47 -10.64
C ASN A 57 -8.75 1.41 -11.61
N PRO A 58 -9.56 0.81 -12.50
CA PRO A 58 -9.23 -0.39 -13.26
C PRO A 58 -8.08 -0.22 -14.27
N THR A 59 -7.69 1.01 -14.58
CA THR A 59 -6.62 1.31 -15.55
C THR A 59 -5.27 1.61 -14.89
N THR A 60 -5.17 1.55 -13.56
CA THR A 60 -3.96 2.00 -12.84
C THR A 60 -2.91 0.90 -12.72
N PHE A 61 -3.35 -0.36 -12.53
CA PHE A 61 -2.47 -1.52 -12.36
C PHE A 61 -2.94 -2.67 -13.26
N THR A 62 -2.02 -3.59 -13.59
CA THR A 62 -2.30 -4.75 -14.44
C THR A 62 -3.04 -5.85 -13.71
N SER A 63 -2.75 -6.03 -12.41
CA SER A 63 -3.35 -7.06 -11.57
C SER A 63 -3.53 -6.58 -10.13
N VAL A 64 -4.39 -7.27 -9.39
CA VAL A 64 -4.55 -7.07 -7.94
C VAL A 64 -3.23 -7.38 -7.22
N ASP A 65 -2.50 -8.40 -7.67
CA ASP A 65 -1.23 -8.81 -7.09
C ASP A 65 -0.17 -7.71 -7.24
N ALA A 66 -0.06 -7.09 -8.42
CA ALA A 66 0.84 -5.94 -8.62
C ALA A 66 0.48 -4.77 -7.70
N CYS A 67 -0.81 -4.45 -7.57
CA CYS A 67 -1.28 -3.40 -6.66
C CYS A 67 -0.98 -3.75 -5.19
N HIS A 68 -1.15 -5.01 -4.79
CA HIS A 68 -0.85 -5.51 -3.46
C HIS A 68 0.64 -5.44 -3.14
N MET A 69 1.50 -5.91 -4.04
CA MET A 69 2.96 -5.86 -3.88
C MET A 69 3.44 -4.41 -3.73
N LEU A 70 2.93 -3.48 -4.55
CA LEU A 70 3.27 -2.07 -4.42
C LEU A 70 2.76 -1.47 -3.10
N THR A 71 1.56 -1.86 -2.66
CA THR A 71 1.02 -1.44 -1.37
C THR A 71 1.89 -1.92 -0.20
N CYS A 72 2.32 -3.18 -0.23
CA CYS A 72 3.22 -3.75 0.78
C CYS A 72 4.57 -3.01 0.79
N ALA A 73 5.14 -2.72 -0.39
CA ALA A 73 6.37 -1.95 -0.51
C ALA A 73 6.22 -0.52 0.05
N ILE A 74 5.08 0.13 -0.16
CA ILE A 74 4.77 1.44 0.43
C ILE A 74 4.72 1.36 1.97
N MET A 75 4.12 0.31 2.53
CA MET A 75 4.07 0.10 3.99
C MET A 75 5.46 -0.12 4.59
N LEU A 76 6.31 -0.89 3.91
CA LEU A 76 7.71 -1.09 4.28
C LEU A 76 8.50 0.22 4.17
N LEU A 77 8.32 0.97 3.08
CA LEU A 77 8.94 2.27 2.88
C LEU A 77 8.54 3.26 3.98
N ASN A 78 7.26 3.28 4.37
CA ASN A 78 6.79 4.15 5.44
C ASN A 78 7.50 3.85 6.77
N THR A 79 7.58 2.57 7.13
CA THR A 79 8.29 2.14 8.34
C THR A 79 9.77 2.53 8.24
N ASP A 80 10.39 2.26 7.10
CA ASP A 80 11.79 2.59 6.87
C ASP A 80 12.06 4.10 7.04
N LEU A 81 11.30 4.95 6.35
CA LEU A 81 11.49 6.40 6.33
C LEU A 81 11.18 7.08 7.66
N HIS A 82 10.17 6.61 8.40
CA HIS A 82 9.65 7.31 9.58
C HIS A 82 10.03 6.66 10.92
N ASP A 83 10.43 5.39 10.97
CA ASP A 83 10.87 4.75 12.22
C ASP A 83 12.20 5.37 12.70
N SER A 84 12.17 6.02 13.87
CA SER A 84 13.33 6.68 14.47
C SER A 84 14.49 5.73 14.78
N LYS A 85 14.25 4.41 14.86
CA LYS A 85 15.28 3.39 15.07
C LYS A 85 16.12 3.11 13.82
N ILE A 86 15.63 3.46 12.64
CA ILE A 86 16.31 3.19 11.37
C ILE A 86 17.20 4.39 11.04
N SER A 87 18.51 4.22 11.23
CA SER A 87 19.52 5.26 10.96
C SER A 87 19.75 5.50 9.47
N THR A 88 19.69 4.44 8.66
CA THR A 88 19.93 4.50 7.21
C THR A 88 18.62 4.29 6.47
N LYS A 89 18.06 5.38 5.96
CA LYS A 89 16.80 5.38 5.23
C LYS A 89 16.96 4.87 3.80
N MET A 90 15.97 4.11 3.33
CA MET A 90 15.84 3.60 1.98
C MET A 90 15.78 4.75 0.98
N THR A 91 16.70 4.73 0.02
CA THR A 91 16.73 5.69 -1.08
C THR A 91 15.68 5.34 -2.14
N PHE A 92 15.31 6.31 -2.98
CA PHE A 92 14.42 6.06 -4.11
C PHE A 92 14.96 4.95 -5.04
N GLN A 93 16.29 4.89 -5.23
CA GLN A 93 16.91 3.85 -6.06
C GLN A 93 16.66 2.46 -5.46
N GLN A 94 16.91 2.29 -4.16
CA GLN A 94 16.62 1.03 -3.46
C GLN A 94 15.13 0.67 -3.51
N PHE A 95 14.24 1.65 -3.31
CA PHE A 95 12.80 1.43 -3.42
C PHE A 95 12.39 0.96 -4.82
N SER A 96 12.96 1.57 -5.87
CA SER A 96 12.71 1.18 -7.26
C SER A 96 13.28 -0.20 -7.59
N ASP A 97 14.49 -0.49 -7.12
CA ASP A 97 15.16 -1.77 -7.36
C ASP A 97 14.42 -2.92 -6.67
N ASN A 98 13.90 -2.68 -5.46
CA ASN A 98 13.07 -3.64 -4.72
C ASN A 98 11.73 -3.97 -5.41
N LEU A 99 11.30 -3.14 -6.37
CA LEU A 99 10.03 -3.26 -7.08
C LEU A 99 10.20 -3.71 -8.54
N GLN A 100 11.42 -4.00 -8.98
CA GLN A 100 11.67 -4.50 -10.33
C GLN A 100 11.03 -5.87 -10.53
N GLU A 101 10.44 -6.08 -11.71
CA GLU A 101 9.76 -7.31 -12.11
C GLU A 101 8.54 -7.71 -11.24
N LEU A 102 8.12 -6.87 -10.28
CA LEU A 102 6.98 -7.15 -9.39
C LEU A 102 5.61 -6.73 -9.95
N ASN A 103 5.56 -6.17 -11.16
CA ASN A 103 4.32 -5.85 -11.87
C ASN A 103 4.03 -6.95 -12.92
N ASP A 104 3.67 -8.15 -12.47
CA ASP A 104 3.45 -9.33 -13.31
C ASP A 104 4.66 -9.69 -14.22
N GLY A 105 5.88 -9.54 -13.70
CA GLY A 105 7.11 -9.73 -14.47
C GLY A 105 7.58 -8.51 -15.26
N ALA A 106 6.89 -7.37 -15.11
CA ALA A 106 7.32 -6.07 -15.63
C ALA A 106 7.68 -5.09 -14.50
N ASP A 107 8.21 -3.93 -14.89
CA ASP A 107 8.53 -2.83 -13.98
C ASP A 107 7.37 -1.84 -13.86
N PHE A 108 7.19 -1.27 -12.67
CA PHE A 108 6.31 -0.11 -12.48
C PHE A 108 6.90 1.15 -13.12
N SER A 109 6.03 2.09 -13.52
CA SER A 109 6.49 3.38 -14.04
C SER A 109 7.32 4.14 -13.00
N LYS A 110 8.51 4.61 -13.40
CA LYS A 110 9.40 5.38 -12.52
C LYS A 110 8.73 6.65 -11.98
N ASP A 111 7.86 7.29 -12.76
CA ASP A 111 7.14 8.49 -12.32
C ASP A 111 6.13 8.15 -11.22
N LEU A 112 5.44 7.01 -11.34
CA LEU A 112 4.55 6.49 -10.30
C LEU A 112 5.34 6.21 -9.01
N LEU A 113 6.42 5.42 -9.11
CA LEU A 113 7.26 5.08 -7.97
C LEU A 113 7.82 6.32 -7.29
N LYS A 114 8.27 7.32 -8.07
CA LYS A 114 8.84 8.55 -7.55
C LYS A 114 7.79 9.43 -6.89
N SER A 115 6.58 9.49 -7.45
CA SER A 115 5.44 10.17 -6.83
C SER A 115 5.10 9.55 -5.47
N LEU A 116 4.97 8.21 -5.41
CA LEU A 116 4.67 7.48 -4.19
C LEU A 116 5.78 7.65 -3.15
N TYR A 117 7.05 7.47 -3.54
CA TYR A 117 8.19 7.63 -2.64
C TYR A 117 8.21 9.03 -1.99
N ASN A 118 8.01 10.08 -2.78
CA ASN A 118 7.98 11.44 -2.25
C ASN A 118 6.74 11.68 -1.38
N ALA A 119 5.57 11.13 -1.73
CA ALA A 119 4.36 11.24 -0.93
C ALA A 119 4.56 10.63 0.47
N ILE A 120 5.14 9.42 0.54
CA ILE A 120 5.44 8.76 1.83
C ILE A 120 6.54 9.49 2.57
N LYS A 121 7.60 9.95 1.90
CA LYS A 121 8.66 10.71 2.55
C LYS A 121 8.18 12.01 3.18
N ASN A 122 7.27 12.71 2.51
CA ASN A 122 6.74 13.99 2.98
C ASN A 122 5.72 13.85 4.11
N GLU A 123 4.94 12.76 4.11
CA GLU A 123 3.86 12.54 5.08
C GLU A 123 3.78 11.06 5.44
N GLN A 124 3.87 10.70 6.72
CA GLN A 124 3.73 9.31 7.16
C GLN A 124 2.30 8.79 6.99
N LEU A 125 2.14 7.49 6.73
CA LEU A 125 0.83 6.85 6.51
C LEU A 125 -0.04 6.81 7.78
N MET A 126 0.59 6.63 8.93
CA MET A 126 -0.05 6.52 10.24
C MET A 126 0.75 7.37 11.21
N ASP A 127 0.07 8.20 12.00
CA ASP A 127 0.68 8.84 13.15
C ASP A 127 0.84 7.79 14.26
N GLU A 128 2.02 7.72 14.88
CA GLU A 128 2.16 7.00 16.16
C GLU A 128 1.21 7.66 17.17
N ALA A 129 0.19 6.91 17.60
CA ALA A 129 -0.77 7.33 18.62
C ALA A 129 -0.12 7.41 20.01
#